data_AF-A0A9X9X517-F1
#
_entry.id   AF-A0A9X9X517-F1
#
_cell.length_a   1.000
_cell.length_b   1.000
_cell.length_c   1.000
_cell.angle_alpha   90.00
_cell.angle_beta   90.00
_cell.angle_gamma   90.00
#
_symmetry.space_group_name_H-M   'P 1'
#
loop_
_entity.id
_entity.type
_entity.pdbx_description
1 polymer ?
#
loop_
_entity_poly.entity_id
_entity_poly.type
_entity_poly.pdbx_seq_one_letter_code
_entity_poly.pdbx_strand_id
1 'polypeptide(L)'
;AEVAAAMVQAGAVDDAAFAESRARRLARAGRSRRAIAAHLAAKGVDAETAAASIPEGEDAELDAALAFCRRRRIGPFARGAEDTEARRKALAAMARGGFAHGVARRALAMDPETAEDRLLAARRG
;
A
#
# COMPACT_ATOMS: atom_id res chain seq x y z
N ALA A 1 -10.62 3.07 33.85
CA ALA A 1 -9.40 3.62 33.23
C ALA A 1 -8.12 2.83 33.57
N GLU A 2 -8.16 1.92 34.54
CA GLU A 2 -6.98 1.23 35.09
C GLU A 2 -6.47 0.06 34.22
N VAL A 3 -7.36 -0.59 33.46
CA VAL A 3 -7.02 -1.77 32.63
C VAL A 3 -6.16 -1.41 31.41
N ALA A 4 -6.39 -0.26 30.77
CA ALA A 4 -5.59 0.16 29.62
C ALA A 4 -4.14 0.49 30.02
N ALA A 5 -3.93 1.11 31.18
CA ALA A 5 -2.61 1.42 31.71
C ALA A 5 -1.83 0.16 32.11
N ALA A 6 -2.52 -0.84 32.67
CA ALA A 6 -1.92 -2.14 32.98
C ALA A 6 -1.51 -2.94 31.72
N MET A 7 -2.28 -2.83 30.62
CA MET A 7 -1.95 -3.49 29.35
C MET A 7 -0.74 -2.87 28.62
N VAL A 8 -0.52 -1.56 28.79
CA VAL A 8 0.67 -0.85 28.29
C VAL A 8 1.92 -1.25 29.10
N GLN A 9 1.80 -1.37 30.43
CA GLN A 9 2.90 -1.79 31.32
C GLN A 9 3.30 -3.27 31.15
N ALA A 10 2.40 -4.12 30.63
CA ALA A 10 2.64 -5.54 30.40
C ALA A 10 3.20 -5.88 28.99
N GLY A 11 3.45 -4.88 28.13
CA GLY A 11 3.87 -5.11 26.74
C GLY A 11 2.82 -5.79 25.85
N ALA A 12 1.53 -5.70 26.23
CA ALA A 12 0.43 -6.47 25.64
C ALA A 12 -0.55 -5.63 24.79
N VAL A 13 -0.33 -4.32 24.65
CA VAL A 13 -0.87 -3.52 23.53
C VAL A 13 0.29 -3.20 22.61
N ASP A 14 0.59 -4.16 21.75
CA ASP A 14 1.71 -4.10 20.82
C ASP A 14 1.33 -3.24 19.60
N ASP A 15 1.25 -1.92 19.80
CA ASP A 15 0.94 -0.98 18.72
C ASP A 15 1.93 -1.12 17.55
N ALA A 16 3.17 -1.55 17.82
CA ALA A 16 4.18 -1.82 16.81
C ALA A 16 3.86 -3.07 15.97
N ALA A 17 3.65 -4.24 16.57
CA ALA A 17 3.30 -5.45 15.80
C ALA A 17 1.91 -5.34 15.16
N PHE A 18 0.97 -4.65 15.81
CA PHE A 18 -0.30 -4.30 15.20
C PHE A 18 -0.06 -3.43 13.96
N ALA A 19 0.68 -2.33 14.08
CA ALA A 19 0.94 -1.42 12.99
C ALA A 19 1.69 -2.10 11.84
N GLU A 20 2.70 -2.91 12.13
CA GLU A 20 3.48 -3.65 11.14
C GLU A 20 2.62 -4.65 10.37
N SER A 21 1.94 -5.54 11.08
CA SER A 21 1.06 -6.54 10.45
C SER A 21 -0.05 -5.88 9.64
N ARG A 22 -0.61 -4.78 10.15
CA ARG A 22 -1.64 -3.99 9.48
C ARG A 22 -1.10 -3.30 8.23
N ALA A 23 0.08 -2.69 8.30
CA ALA A 23 0.73 -2.02 7.20
C ALA A 23 1.05 -2.99 6.07
N ARG A 24 1.70 -4.13 6.37
CA ARG A 24 1.97 -5.19 5.39
C ARG A 24 0.69 -5.67 4.71
N ARG A 25 -0.39 -5.89 5.46
CA ARG A 25 -1.68 -6.30 4.90
C ARG A 25 -2.29 -5.23 3.97
N LEU A 26 -2.20 -3.96 4.35
CA LEU A 26 -2.73 -2.86 3.52
C LEU A 26 -1.89 -2.64 2.26
N ALA A 27 -0.57 -2.72 2.35
CA ALA A 27 0.34 -2.63 1.20
C ALA A 27 0.02 -3.73 0.18
N ARG A 28 -0.09 -4.99 0.63
CA ARG A 28 -0.51 -6.13 -0.21
C ARG A 28 -1.93 -5.97 -0.79
N ALA A 29 -2.80 -5.21 -0.12
CA ALA A 29 -4.14 -4.85 -0.63
C ALA A 29 -4.12 -3.64 -1.58
N GLY A 30 -2.94 -3.15 -1.96
CA GLY A 30 -2.73 -2.03 -2.86
C GLY A 30 -3.09 -0.69 -2.23
N ARG A 31 -2.61 -0.42 -1.02
CA ARG A 31 -2.66 0.90 -0.39
C ARG A 31 -1.26 1.51 -0.41
N SER A 32 -1.19 2.79 -0.78
CA SER A 32 0.06 3.56 -0.73
C SER A 32 0.54 3.74 0.71
N ARG A 33 1.83 4.02 0.88
CA ARG A 33 2.42 4.50 2.15
C ARG A 33 1.56 5.54 2.85
N ARG A 34 1.16 6.57 2.12
CA ARG A 34 0.37 7.69 2.66
C ARG A 34 -0.99 7.21 3.17
N ALA A 35 -1.65 6.32 2.43
CA ALA A 35 -2.93 5.76 2.84
C ALA A 35 -2.80 4.83 4.05
N ILE A 36 -1.68 4.11 4.16
CA ILE A 36 -1.39 3.25 5.31
C ILE A 36 -1.13 4.11 6.56
N ALA A 37 -0.26 5.12 6.46
CA ALA A 37 0.02 6.04 7.56
C ALA A 37 -1.27 6.70 8.09
N ALA A 38 -2.12 7.21 7.18
CA ALA A 38 -3.41 7.78 7.56
C ALA A 38 -4.34 6.74 8.23
N HIS A 39 -4.30 5.48 7.80
CA HIS A 39 -5.09 4.41 8.41
C HIS A 39 -4.61 4.08 9.84
N LEU A 40 -3.30 4.02 10.05
CA LEU A 40 -2.69 3.76 11.36
C LEU A 40 -2.94 4.92 12.33
N ALA A 41 -2.78 6.16 11.87
CA ALA A 41 -3.09 7.36 12.65
C ALA A 41 -4.57 7.38 13.09
N ALA A 42 -5.49 7.01 12.20
CA ALA A 42 -6.92 6.89 12.54
C ALA A 42 -7.23 5.75 13.55
N LYS A 43 -6.27 4.87 13.82
CA LYS A 43 -6.33 3.83 14.85
C LYS A 43 -5.61 4.21 16.14
N GLY A 44 -5.08 5.43 16.24
CA GLY A 44 -4.39 5.92 17.42
C GLY A 44 -2.91 5.56 17.49
N VAL A 45 -2.35 4.95 16.43
CA VAL A 45 -0.91 4.70 16.33
C VAL A 45 -0.20 6.05 16.12
N ASP A 46 0.82 6.32 16.92
CA ASP A 46 1.61 7.54 16.79
C ASP A 46 2.39 7.59 15.46
N ALA A 47 2.83 8.78 15.07
CA ALA A 47 3.45 9.00 13.77
C ALA A 47 4.78 8.26 13.59
N GLU A 48 5.56 8.08 14.65
CA GLU A 48 6.86 7.42 14.61
C GLU A 48 6.68 5.92 14.43
N THR A 49 5.84 5.29 15.26
CA THR A 49 5.48 3.88 15.14
C THR A 49 4.81 3.59 13.79
N ALA A 50 3.93 4.46 13.31
CA ALA A 50 3.30 4.31 12.01
C ALA A 50 4.31 4.39 10.86
N ALA A 51 5.26 5.33 10.90
CA ALA A 51 6.30 5.45 9.89
C ALA A 51 7.21 4.21 9.86
N ALA A 52 7.67 3.75 11.03
CA ALA A 52 8.54 2.58 11.16
C ALA A 52 7.87 1.26 10.73
N SER A 53 6.54 1.20 10.82
CA SER A 53 5.76 -0.01 10.49
C SER A 53 5.47 -0.16 8.99
N ILE A 54 5.62 0.91 8.21
CA ILE A 54 5.27 0.89 6.78
C ILE A 54 6.44 0.35 5.96
N PRO A 55 6.22 -0.64 5.07
CA PRO A 55 7.29 -1.15 4.21
C PRO A 55 8.03 -0.04 3.46
N GLU A 56 9.35 0.01 3.60
CA GLU A 56 10.25 1.00 3.00
C GLU A 56 10.77 0.58 1.61
N GLY A 57 11.39 1.52 0.88
CA GLY A 57 11.96 1.31 -0.47
C GLY A 57 11.00 1.52 -1.65
N GLU A 58 11.48 2.03 -2.78
CA GLU A 58 10.63 2.26 -3.95
C GLU A 58 9.94 0.99 -4.46
N ASP A 59 10.57 -0.17 -4.31
CA ASP A 59 10.03 -1.45 -4.74
C ASP A 59 8.75 -1.84 -3.99
N ALA A 60 8.70 -1.62 -2.67
CA ALA A 60 7.50 -1.93 -1.88
C ALA A 60 6.31 -1.02 -2.25
N GLU A 61 6.56 0.26 -2.52
CA GLU A 61 5.52 1.21 -2.98
C GLU A 61 5.05 0.87 -4.39
N LEU A 62 5.98 0.42 -5.26
CA LEU A 62 5.66 -0.05 -6.61
C LEU A 62 4.82 -1.33 -6.58
N ASP A 63 5.15 -2.30 -5.72
CA ASP A 63 4.37 -3.54 -5.62
C ASP A 63 2.96 -3.26 -5.06
N ALA A 64 2.82 -2.34 -4.10
CA ALA A 64 1.51 -1.86 -3.65
C ALA A 64 0.74 -1.14 -4.78
N ALA A 65 1.42 -0.36 -5.62
CA ALA A 65 0.82 0.27 -6.79
C ALA A 65 0.34 -0.77 -7.81
N LEU A 66 1.11 -1.82 -8.08
CA LEU A 66 0.69 -2.93 -8.95
C LEU A 66 -0.52 -3.68 -8.37
N ALA A 67 -0.54 -3.92 -7.05
CA ALA A 67 -1.68 -4.53 -6.39
C ALA A 67 -2.95 -3.65 -6.50
N PHE A 68 -2.78 -2.33 -6.43
CA PHE A 68 -3.86 -1.37 -6.70
C PHE A 68 -4.35 -1.49 -8.14
N CYS A 69 -3.43 -1.50 -9.12
CA CYS A 69 -3.75 -1.65 -10.53
C CYS A 69 -4.53 -2.94 -10.80
N ARG A 70 -4.09 -4.08 -10.22
CA ARG A 70 -4.76 -5.37 -10.38
C ARG A 70 -6.17 -5.36 -9.81
N ARG A 71 -6.35 -4.79 -8.62
CA ARG A 71 -7.68 -4.66 -7.99
C ARG A 71 -8.62 -3.77 -8.81
N ARG A 72 -8.09 -2.72 -9.43
CA ARG A 72 -8.87 -1.76 -10.24
C ARG A 72 -9.00 -2.15 -11.71
N ARG A 73 -8.27 -3.17 -12.18
CA ARG A 73 -8.17 -3.60 -13.57
C ARG A 73 -7.76 -2.45 -14.50
N ILE A 74 -6.65 -1.81 -14.18
CA ILE A 74 -6.03 -0.71 -14.94
C ILE A 74 -4.57 -1.03 -15.23
N GLY A 75 -3.97 -0.33 -16.22
CA GLY A 75 -2.59 -0.54 -16.62
C GLY A 75 -2.33 -2.00 -17.05
N PRO A 76 -1.32 -2.70 -16.50
CA PRO A 76 -0.99 -4.08 -16.90
C PRO A 76 -2.14 -5.09 -16.75
N PHE A 77 -3.16 -4.75 -15.95
CA PHE A 77 -4.30 -5.64 -15.67
C PHE A 77 -5.60 -5.16 -16.31
N ALA A 78 -5.53 -4.21 -17.25
CA ALA A 78 -6.69 -3.72 -17.97
C ALA A 78 -7.31 -4.81 -18.87
N ARG A 79 -8.63 -4.75 -19.04
CA ARG A 79 -9.36 -5.65 -19.96
C ARG A 79 -9.46 -4.99 -21.32
N GLY A 80 -8.42 -5.15 -22.13
CA GLY A 80 -8.32 -4.58 -23.48
C GLY A 80 -7.43 -3.33 -23.53
N ALA A 81 -7.37 -2.71 -24.71
CA ALA A 81 -6.54 -1.54 -24.93
C ALA A 81 -7.06 -0.33 -24.14
N GLU A 82 -6.18 0.31 -23.38
CA GLU A 82 -6.49 1.58 -22.71
C GLU A 82 -6.24 2.75 -23.67
N ASP A 83 -7.26 3.58 -23.88
CA ASP A 83 -7.09 4.84 -24.57
C ASP A 83 -6.47 5.91 -23.64
N THR A 84 -6.20 7.09 -24.21
CA THR A 84 -5.59 8.21 -23.47
C THR A 84 -6.45 8.65 -22.26
N GLU A 85 -7.78 8.57 -22.39
CA GLU A 85 -8.69 9.02 -21.34
C GLU A 85 -8.75 8.00 -20.19
N ALA A 86 -8.80 6.70 -20.50
CA ALA A 86 -8.69 5.61 -19.54
C ALA A 86 -7.38 5.73 -18.74
N ARG A 87 -6.26 6.00 -19.43
CA ARG A 87 -4.95 6.18 -18.79
C ARG A 87 -4.91 7.41 -17.86
N ARG A 88 -5.53 8.53 -18.25
CA ARG A 88 -5.69 9.71 -17.39
C ARG A 88 -6.53 9.41 -16.15
N LYS A 89 -7.65 8.71 -16.31
CA LYS A 89 -8.51 8.28 -15.21
C LYS A 89 -7.77 7.34 -14.25
N ALA A 90 -6.98 6.41 -14.77
CA ALA A 90 -6.14 5.51 -14.00
C ALA A 90 -5.11 6.29 -13.15
N LEU A 91 -4.37 7.22 -13.77
CA LEU A 91 -3.43 8.10 -13.06
C LEU A 91 -4.13 8.90 -11.95
N ALA A 92 -5.28 9.50 -12.25
CA ALA A 92 -6.05 10.27 -11.27
C ALA A 92 -6.55 9.38 -10.11
N ALA A 93 -6.94 8.13 -10.39
CA ALA A 93 -7.33 7.17 -9.36
C ALA A 93 -6.16 6.79 -8.45
N MET A 94 -4.95 6.60 -9.00
CA MET A 94 -3.75 6.32 -8.21
C MET A 94 -3.32 7.52 -7.36
N ALA A 95 -3.39 8.74 -7.90
CA ALA A 95 -3.10 9.97 -7.16
C ALA A 95 -4.05 10.13 -5.95
N ARG A 96 -5.36 9.91 -6.14
CA ARG A 96 -6.33 9.87 -5.02
C ARG A 96 -6.07 8.73 -4.05
N GLY A 97 -5.49 7.63 -4.52
CA GLY A 97 -5.00 6.52 -3.71
C GLY A 97 -3.75 6.84 -2.88
N GLY A 98 -3.11 8.00 -3.12
CA GLY A 98 -1.93 8.47 -2.39
C GLY A 98 -0.59 8.03 -2.98
N PHE A 99 -0.56 7.46 -4.19
CA PHE A 99 0.68 7.08 -4.85
C PHE A 99 1.38 8.30 -5.46
N ALA A 100 2.71 8.35 -5.33
CA ALA A 100 3.52 9.35 -6.02
C ALA A 100 3.41 9.21 -7.54
N HIS A 101 3.49 10.33 -8.26
CA HIS A 101 3.29 10.37 -9.70
C HIS A 101 4.24 9.44 -10.48
N GLY A 102 5.52 9.40 -10.09
CA GLY A 102 6.52 8.51 -10.70
C GLY A 102 6.17 7.03 -10.54
N VAL A 103 5.77 6.62 -9.33
CA VAL A 103 5.35 5.24 -9.06
C VAL A 103 4.09 4.88 -9.84
N ALA A 104 3.09 5.75 -9.87
CA ALA A 104 1.86 5.54 -10.63
C ALA A 104 2.13 5.36 -12.13
N ARG A 105 2.97 6.22 -12.72
CA ARG A 105 3.37 6.10 -14.13
C ARG A 105 4.11 4.79 -14.42
N ARG A 106 5.05 4.40 -13.54
CA ARG A 106 5.80 3.14 -13.66
C ARG A 106 4.87 1.95 -13.59
N ALA A 107 3.98 1.90 -12.60
CA ALA A 107 3.04 0.80 -12.42
C ALA A 107 2.07 0.65 -13.61
N LEU A 108 1.54 1.76 -14.16
CA LEU A 108 0.63 1.73 -15.30
C LEU A 108 1.30 1.38 -16.63
N ALA A 109 2.60 1.62 -16.75
CA ALA A 109 3.39 1.33 -17.95
C ALA A 109 4.09 -0.03 -17.91
N MET A 110 3.99 -0.75 -16.79
CA MET A 110 4.66 -2.04 -16.63
C MET A 110 4.02 -3.08 -17.55
N ASP A 111 4.85 -3.95 -18.09
CA ASP A 111 4.39 -5.12 -18.82
C ASP A 111 3.59 -6.07 -17.91
N PRO A 112 2.50 -6.72 -18.40
CA PRO A 112 1.68 -7.62 -17.58
C PRO A 112 2.45 -8.80 -16.96
N GLU A 113 3.35 -9.45 -17.69
CA GLU A 113 4.13 -10.60 -17.18
C GLU A 113 5.07 -10.14 -16.07
N THR A 114 5.80 -9.06 -16.30
CA THR A 114 6.68 -8.46 -15.27
C THR A 114 5.89 -8.03 -14.03
N ALA A 115 4.70 -7.45 -14.22
CA ALA A 115 3.84 -7.03 -13.12
C ALA A 115 3.32 -8.23 -12.30
N GLU A 116 3.00 -9.35 -12.96
CA GLU A 116 2.58 -10.58 -12.29
C GLU A 116 3.72 -11.21 -11.49
N ASP A 117 4.92 -11.30 -12.07
CA ASP A 117 6.11 -11.83 -11.40
C ASP A 117 6.45 -11.07 -10.13
N ARG A 118 6.41 -9.72 -10.19
CA ARG A 118 6.61 -8.88 -9.00
C ARG A 118 5.57 -9.15 -7.93
N LEU A 119 4.28 -9.25 -8.31
CA LEU A 119 3.21 -9.55 -7.35
C LEU A 119 3.31 -10.97 -6.77
N LEU A 120 3.87 -11.93 -7.51
CA LEU A 120 4.15 -13.28 -7.01
C LEU A 120 5.35 -13.28 -6.04
N ALA A 121 6.42 -12.56 -6.36
CA ALA A 121 7.58 -12.39 -5.49
C ALA A 121 7.19 -11.73 -4.15
N ALA A 122 6.43 -10.64 -4.21
CA ALA A 122 5.96 -9.88 -3.03
C ALA A 122 4.98 -10.67 -2.12
N ARG A 123 4.46 -11.81 -2.58
CA ARG A 123 3.63 -12.72 -1.76
C ARG A 123 4.44 -13.75 -0.99
N ARG A 124 5.67 -14.04 -1.43
CA ARG A 124 6.55 -15.06 -0.84
C ARG A 124 7.44 -14.49 0.27
N GLY A 125 7.63 -13.17 0.32
CA GLY A 125 8.22 -12.43 1.45
C GLY A 125 7.16 -11.83 2.37
#